data_AF-A0A6G1CVE6-F1
#
_entry.id   AF-A0A6G1CVE6-F1
#
_cell.length_a   1.000
_cell.length_b   1.000
_cell.length_c   1.000
_cell.angle_alpha   90.00
_cell.angle_beta   90.00
_cell.angle_gamma   90.00
#
_symmetry.space_group_name_H-M   'P 1'
#
loop_
_entity.id
_entity.type
_entity.pdbx_description
1 polymer ?
#
loop_
_entity_poly.entity_id
_entity_poly.type
_entity_poly.pdbx_seq_one_letter_code
_entity_poly.pdbx_strand_id
1 'polypeptide(L)'
;MEGLRWSKPAAGSFVLYAVFLLSAAATSEANIGDFDEHWQKRKLMADAVAEATYKNDPLEVADGLNRAVHRHVVVRSVVWWRSLARTCMRYMVYMCRLAEKETARRELMLSKRKKFAGPCKATNPIDRCWRCRKDWATDRKRLARCAQGFGRNTTGGLAGKFYLVTDGTDDDVVNPRPGTLRWGVIQTEPLWIIFAKNMIIHLKEELMINNDKTIDGRGAQVRITNGAQVTVQHSNNVIIHNIHIHDIVLGKGGMIRDSPEHFGFRTQSDGDGISIFGSTNVWLDHLSLSNCQDGLIDVIAKSTGVTISNCHLTNHNDVMLFGSSDSFPDDQIMQITVAFNHFGRGLVQRMPRCRWGFFHVVNNDYTHWLMYAIGGSKNPTIISQGNRYIAPPNLAAKQITKQLGAAESEWKNWVWHSEEDLFMEGAFFTTSGGDIRTRFNKKDLIKPKPGSYRDYLYTKMHRLHTFNRKSSHRVTSSRSPNQGGEATTTEQGGPVQSPSTTPQVEE
;
A
#
# COMPACT_ATOMS: atom_id res chain seq x y z
N MET A 1 57.44 26.09 -17.93
CA MET A 1 56.20 26.86 -17.70
C MET A 1 55.05 25.87 -17.90
N GLU A 2 54.14 25.51 -17.02
CA GLU A 2 53.82 25.65 -15.58
C GLU A 2 52.93 24.40 -15.33
N GLY A 3 53.04 23.56 -14.29
CA GLY A 3 53.21 23.89 -12.89
C GLY A 3 51.86 23.99 -12.15
N LEU A 4 50.93 23.03 -12.33
CA LEU A 4 49.66 23.04 -11.58
C LEU A 4 49.90 22.66 -10.11
N ARG A 5 50.10 23.70 -9.28
CA ARG A 5 50.20 23.64 -7.82
C ARG A 5 48.87 23.18 -7.22
N TRP A 6 48.91 22.05 -6.50
CA TRP A 6 47.91 21.73 -5.48
C TRP A 6 48.27 22.47 -4.20
N SER A 7 47.43 23.42 -3.79
CA SER A 7 47.53 24.06 -2.48
C SER A 7 47.08 23.07 -1.40
N LYS A 8 47.94 22.86 -0.40
CA LYS A 8 47.59 22.15 0.83
C LYS A 8 46.54 22.97 1.60
N PRO A 9 45.49 22.37 2.18
CA PRO A 9 44.69 23.09 3.16
C PRO A 9 45.46 23.15 4.49
N ALA A 10 45.39 24.32 5.11
CA ALA A 10 45.99 24.62 6.40
C ALA A 10 45.38 23.77 7.51
N ALA A 11 46.21 23.45 8.50
CA ALA A 11 45.82 22.83 9.74
C ALA A 11 44.88 23.77 10.52
N GLY A 12 43.77 23.22 11.02
CA GLY A 12 42.90 23.89 11.99
C GLY A 12 41.45 24.01 11.56
N SER A 13 40.68 22.92 11.68
CA SER A 13 39.32 22.90 12.24
C SER A 13 38.77 21.48 12.13
N PHE A 14 38.96 20.71 13.20
CA PHE A 14 38.17 19.50 13.43
C PHE A 14 36.75 19.95 13.78
N VAL A 15 35.96 20.33 12.78
CA VAL A 15 34.51 20.45 12.93
C VAL A 15 33.96 19.04 12.74
N LEU A 16 33.70 18.39 13.87
CA LEU A 16 32.83 17.21 13.94
C LEU A 16 31.55 17.51 13.16
N TYR A 17 31.40 16.92 11.98
CA TYR A 17 30.09 16.72 11.35
C TYR A 17 29.35 15.64 12.14
N ALA A 18 29.02 15.96 13.40
CA ALA A 18 27.93 15.33 14.10
C ALA A 18 26.66 16.08 13.67
N VAL A 19 26.14 15.74 12.49
CA VAL A 19 24.74 16.03 12.20
C VAL A 19 23.96 15.17 13.18
N PHE A 20 23.62 15.76 14.32
CA PHE A 20 22.50 15.31 15.11
C PHE A 20 21.30 15.36 14.17
N LEU A 21 20.91 14.21 13.64
CA LEU A 21 19.52 13.94 13.35
C LEU A 21 18.82 14.08 14.70
N LEU A 22 18.36 15.30 14.99
CA LEU A 22 17.20 15.50 15.81
C LEU A 22 16.05 14.86 15.03
N SER A 23 15.95 13.53 15.12
CA SER A 23 14.64 12.92 15.16
C SER A 23 13.91 13.67 16.25
N ALA A 24 12.92 14.49 15.87
CA ALA A 24 12.03 15.09 16.83
C ALA A 24 11.66 14.00 17.82
N ALA A 25 12.04 14.22 19.08
CA ALA A 25 11.62 13.35 20.16
C ALA A 25 10.12 13.18 20.00
N ALA A 26 9.67 11.92 19.96
CA ALA A 26 8.27 11.56 19.87
C ALA A 26 7.46 12.36 20.90
N THR A 27 6.87 13.47 20.47
CA THR A 27 5.62 13.93 21.05
C THR A 27 4.59 12.95 20.51
N SER A 28 4.01 12.21 21.44
CA SER A 28 3.28 10.95 21.28
C SER A 28 1.96 11.03 20.49
N GLU A 29 1.77 12.05 19.65
CA GLU A 29 0.45 12.44 19.13
C GLU A 29 0.35 12.40 17.59
N ALA A 30 1.34 11.87 16.86
CA ALA A 30 1.28 11.66 15.40
C ALA A 30 0.64 12.80 14.60
N ASN A 31 1.34 13.93 14.58
CA ASN A 31 0.97 15.16 13.91
C ASN A 31 -0.40 15.77 14.35
N ILE A 32 -0.98 15.32 15.47
CA ILE A 32 -2.14 15.98 16.09
C ILE A 32 -1.61 17.25 16.77
N GLY A 33 -2.17 18.40 16.40
CA GLY A 33 -1.81 19.68 17.02
C GLY A 33 -2.66 20.05 18.23
N ASP A 34 -3.84 19.42 18.39
CA ASP A 34 -4.68 19.50 19.58
C ASP A 34 -5.33 18.13 19.87
N PHE A 35 -4.97 17.49 20.98
CA PHE A 35 -5.44 16.14 21.36
C PHE A 35 -6.76 16.19 22.13
N ASP A 36 -7.81 16.58 21.40
CA ASP A 36 -9.17 16.76 21.91
C ASP A 36 -9.87 15.46 22.34
N GLU A 37 -11.09 15.60 22.86
CA GLU A 37 -11.91 14.47 23.33
C GLU A 37 -12.19 13.44 22.21
N HIS A 38 -12.30 13.90 20.95
CA HIS A 38 -12.51 13.01 19.80
C HIS A 38 -11.30 12.09 19.64
N TRP A 39 -10.09 12.64 19.63
CA TRP A 39 -8.85 11.86 19.49
C TRP A 39 -8.58 10.97 20.70
N GLN A 40 -8.84 11.44 21.92
CA GLN A 40 -8.72 10.62 23.13
C GLN A 40 -9.63 9.39 23.06
N LYS A 41 -10.90 9.57 22.69
CA LYS A 41 -11.87 8.48 22.55
C LYS A 41 -11.49 7.53 21.42
N ARG A 42 -11.06 8.07 20.28
CA ARG A 42 -10.63 7.27 19.12
C ARG A 42 -9.40 6.42 19.46
N LYS A 43 -8.41 6.99 20.16
CA LYS A 43 -7.24 6.26 20.66
C LYS A 43 -7.64 5.15 21.62
N LEU A 44 -8.48 5.44 22.62
CA LEU A 44 -8.94 4.44 23.60
C LEU A 44 -9.61 3.24 22.91
N MET A 45 -10.49 3.50 21.94
CA MET A 45 -11.14 2.45 21.16
C MET A 45 -10.13 1.65 20.33
N ALA A 46 -9.18 2.34 19.69
CA ALA A 46 -8.16 1.70 18.88
C ALA A 46 -7.23 0.80 19.71
N ASP A 47 -6.82 1.25 20.91
CA ASP A 47 -6.02 0.48 21.86
C ASP A 47 -6.76 -0.79 22.30
N ALA A 48 -8.06 -0.69 22.63
CA ALA A 48 -8.87 -1.85 23.00
C ALA A 48 -8.99 -2.88 21.85
N VAL A 49 -9.09 -2.41 20.61
CA VAL A 49 -9.11 -3.29 19.42
C VAL A 49 -7.75 -3.94 19.18
N ALA A 50 -6.65 -3.19 19.38
CA ALA A 50 -5.30 -3.72 19.26
C ALA A 50 -5.05 -4.84 20.27
N GLU A 51 -5.44 -4.63 21.53
CA GLU A 51 -5.36 -5.64 22.61
C GLU A 51 -6.20 -6.87 22.29
N ALA A 52 -7.44 -6.71 21.81
CA ALA A 52 -8.29 -7.84 21.43
C ALA A 52 -7.79 -8.61 20.20
N THR A 53 -7.06 -7.94 19.30
CA THR A 53 -6.47 -8.55 18.11
C THR A 53 -5.18 -9.28 18.43
N TYR A 54 -4.39 -8.73 19.36
CA TYR A 54 -3.15 -9.32 19.81
C TYR A 54 -3.41 -10.56 20.67
N LYS A 55 -2.89 -11.71 20.23
CA LYS A 55 -3.09 -12.98 20.92
C LYS A 55 -1.83 -13.38 21.68
N ASN A 56 -1.90 -13.23 22.99
CA ASN A 56 -0.79 -13.51 23.90
C ASN A 56 -0.52 -15.02 24.11
N ASP A 57 -1.53 -15.89 23.93
CA ASP A 57 -1.45 -17.31 24.30
C ASP A 57 -2.22 -18.24 23.33
N PRO A 58 -1.61 -19.32 22.82
CA PRO A 58 -2.29 -20.37 22.06
C PRO A 58 -3.50 -21.03 22.77
N LEU A 59 -3.52 -21.07 24.10
CA LEU A 59 -4.59 -21.74 24.85
C LEU A 59 -5.95 -21.03 24.66
N GLU A 60 -5.97 -19.70 24.57
CA GLU A 60 -7.20 -18.96 24.25
C GLU A 60 -7.71 -19.23 22.82
N VAL A 61 -6.81 -19.55 21.89
CA VAL A 61 -7.17 -19.90 20.50
C VAL A 61 -7.84 -21.27 20.43
N ALA A 62 -7.41 -22.23 21.27
CA ALA A 62 -8.04 -23.53 21.42
C ALA A 62 -9.42 -23.40 22.08
N ASP A 63 -9.56 -22.57 23.12
CA ASP A 63 -10.83 -22.34 23.81
C ASP A 63 -11.85 -21.52 22.99
N GLY A 64 -11.38 -20.65 22.09
CA GLY A 64 -12.23 -20.00 21.09
C GLY A 64 -12.84 -21.00 20.10
N LEU A 65 -12.09 -22.05 19.74
CA LEU A 65 -12.58 -23.13 18.88
C LEU A 65 -13.63 -23.97 19.62
N ASN A 66 -13.40 -24.27 20.91
CA ASN A 66 -14.35 -24.99 21.76
C ASN A 66 -15.64 -24.20 22.00
N ARG A 67 -15.57 -22.87 22.21
CA ARG A 67 -16.78 -22.01 22.33
C ARG A 67 -17.59 -21.92 21.04
N ALA A 68 -16.96 -21.99 19.87
CA ALA A 68 -17.65 -22.07 18.58
C ALA A 68 -18.30 -23.45 18.35
N VAL A 69 -17.70 -24.52 18.87
CA VAL A 69 -18.29 -25.87 18.86
C VAL A 69 -19.46 -25.99 19.85
N HIS A 70 -19.40 -25.34 21.02
CA HIS A 70 -20.52 -25.32 21.98
C HIS A 70 -21.70 -24.44 21.55
N ARG A 71 -21.48 -23.41 20.72
CA ARG A 71 -22.58 -22.62 20.12
C ARG A 71 -23.37 -23.39 19.05
N HIS A 72 -22.82 -24.48 18.51
CA HIS A 72 -23.52 -25.37 17.57
C HIS A 72 -24.16 -26.61 18.23
N VAL A 73 -24.03 -26.77 19.56
CA VAL A 73 -24.66 -27.88 20.30
C VAL A 73 -25.89 -27.43 21.11
N VAL A 74 -26.15 -26.12 21.24
CA VAL A 74 -27.37 -25.58 21.87
C VAL A 74 -28.30 -24.94 20.84
N VAL A 75 -28.63 -25.65 19.76
CA VAL A 75 -29.88 -25.44 19.00
C VAL A 75 -30.32 -26.79 18.44
N ARG A 76 -30.71 -27.72 19.31
CA ARG A 76 -31.32 -28.99 18.86
C ARG A 76 -32.26 -29.64 19.86
N SER A 77 -33.33 -28.92 20.19
CA SER A 77 -34.60 -29.39 20.79
C SER A 77 -35.29 -28.11 21.28
N VAL A 78 -36.48 -27.70 20.85
CA VAL A 78 -37.76 -28.40 20.93
C VAL A 78 -38.73 -27.79 19.90
N VAL A 79 -39.57 -28.65 19.34
CA VAL A 79 -40.63 -28.42 18.36
C VAL A 79 -41.88 -27.84 19.04
N TRP A 80 -42.71 -27.07 18.29
CA TRP A 80 -44.11 -26.61 18.49
C TRP A 80 -44.18 -25.08 18.39
N TRP A 81 -44.90 -24.42 17.47
CA TRP A 81 -46.23 -24.67 16.91
C TRP A 81 -46.32 -24.23 15.43
N ARG A 82 -47.07 -24.98 14.62
CA ARG A 82 -47.67 -24.52 13.36
C ARG A 82 -49.09 -24.03 13.63
N SER A 83 -49.42 -22.83 13.17
CA SER A 83 -50.63 -22.50 12.38
C SER A 83 -51.06 -21.05 12.60
N LEU A 84 -50.82 -20.22 11.60
CA LEU A 84 -51.83 -19.38 10.95
C LEU A 84 -51.17 -18.79 9.70
N ALA A 85 -51.13 -19.60 8.65
CA ALA A 85 -50.85 -19.13 7.31
C ALA A 85 -52.10 -18.43 6.76
N ARG A 86 -51.86 -17.50 5.83
CA ARG A 86 -52.83 -16.89 4.90
C ARG A 86 -53.56 -15.67 5.48
N THR A 87 -53.02 -14.48 5.22
CA THR A 87 -53.61 -13.45 4.34
C THR A 87 -52.73 -12.19 4.37
N CYS A 88 -51.66 -12.15 3.57
CA CYS A 88 -51.12 -10.88 3.04
C CYS A 88 -50.03 -11.12 1.97
N MET A 89 -50.24 -12.07 1.06
CA MET A 89 -49.34 -12.31 -0.08
C MET A 89 -50.06 -12.03 -1.40
N ARG A 90 -50.68 -10.84 -1.48
CA ARG A 90 -51.37 -10.38 -2.71
C ARG A 90 -51.20 -8.89 -3.05
N TYR A 91 -50.39 -8.12 -2.32
CA TYR A 91 -50.22 -6.68 -2.59
C TYR A 91 -48.76 -6.21 -2.83
N MET A 92 -47.81 -7.12 -3.00
CA MET A 92 -46.39 -6.75 -3.23
C MET A 92 -45.82 -7.25 -4.57
N VAL A 93 -46.69 -7.57 -5.53
CA VAL A 93 -46.28 -7.96 -6.90
C VAL A 93 -46.83 -6.99 -7.96
N TYR A 94 -47.64 -5.99 -7.57
CA TYR A 94 -48.26 -5.06 -8.53
C TYR A 94 -47.57 -3.68 -8.65
N MET A 95 -46.63 -3.33 -7.75
CA MET A 95 -45.96 -2.01 -7.78
C MET A 95 -44.47 -2.05 -8.18
N CYS A 96 -43.94 -3.21 -8.58
CA CYS A 96 -42.54 -3.36 -9.01
C CYS A 96 -42.37 -3.41 -10.55
N ARG A 97 -43.33 -2.85 -11.29
CA ARG A 97 -43.25 -2.60 -12.73
C ARG A 97 -43.73 -1.19 -13.02
N LEU A 98 -42.88 -0.19 -12.80
CA LEU A 98 -42.86 1.07 -13.56
C LEU A 98 -41.56 1.83 -13.18
N ALA A 99 -40.44 1.48 -13.83
CA ALA A 99 -39.20 2.23 -13.74
C ALA A 99 -38.40 2.09 -15.05
N GLU A 100 -38.75 2.92 -16.03
CA GLU A 100 -38.01 3.24 -17.26
C GLU A 100 -38.35 4.72 -17.54
N LYS A 101 -37.47 5.70 -17.75
CA LYS A 101 -36.07 5.82 -18.20
C LYS A 101 -35.58 7.24 -17.86
N GLU A 102 -34.27 7.42 -17.69
CA GLU A 102 -33.43 8.43 -18.39
C GLU A 102 -31.94 8.18 -18.04
N THR A 103 -31.25 7.40 -18.88
CA THR A 103 -30.21 7.85 -19.84
C THR A 103 -28.91 8.38 -19.25
N ALA A 104 -28.15 7.49 -18.60
CA ALA A 104 -26.67 7.53 -18.56
C ALA A 104 -26.00 6.14 -18.48
N ARG A 105 -26.74 5.04 -18.68
CA ARG A 105 -26.29 3.68 -18.34
C ARG A 105 -26.15 2.67 -19.48
N ARG A 106 -26.27 3.10 -20.75
CA ARG A 106 -26.31 2.18 -21.90
C ARG A 106 -25.14 2.23 -22.88
N GLU A 107 -24.10 3.01 -22.64
CA GLU A 107 -22.89 2.98 -23.50
C GLU A 107 -21.74 2.13 -22.93
N LEU A 108 -21.84 1.60 -21.71
CA LEU A 108 -20.76 0.78 -21.10
C LEU A 108 -20.95 -0.74 -21.22
N MET A 109 -22.06 -1.23 -21.76
CA MET A 109 -22.47 -2.65 -21.70
C MET A 109 -22.60 -3.36 -23.05
N LEU A 110 -21.93 -2.87 -24.11
CA LEU A 110 -21.85 -3.56 -25.40
C LEU A 110 -20.44 -3.53 -26.00
N SER A 111 -19.46 -3.99 -25.23
CA SER A 111 -18.31 -4.67 -25.85
C SER A 111 -18.43 -6.16 -25.52
N LYS A 112 -18.50 -7.01 -26.56
CA LYS A 112 -18.38 -8.46 -26.43
C LYS A 112 -16.99 -8.76 -25.84
N ARG A 113 -16.89 -8.74 -24.52
CA ARG A 113 -15.67 -9.04 -23.76
C ARG A 113 -15.35 -10.52 -24.00
N LYS A 114 -14.31 -10.81 -24.77
CA LYS A 114 -13.74 -12.16 -24.84
C LYS A 114 -13.43 -12.62 -23.41
N LYS A 115 -14.17 -13.62 -22.94
CA LYS A 115 -13.94 -14.29 -21.65
C LYS A 115 -12.49 -14.75 -21.62
N PHE A 116 -11.72 -14.36 -20.60
CA PHE A 116 -10.36 -14.89 -20.43
C PHE A 116 -10.48 -16.40 -20.15
N ALA A 117 -10.03 -17.21 -21.11
CA ALA A 117 -10.09 -18.66 -21.08
C ALA A 117 -8.72 -19.33 -20.85
N GLY A 118 -7.69 -18.54 -20.50
CA GLY A 118 -6.35 -19.05 -20.21
C GLY A 118 -6.21 -19.55 -18.77
N PRO A 119 -5.19 -20.39 -18.47
CA PRO A 119 -4.90 -20.80 -17.10
C PRO A 119 -4.60 -19.58 -16.22
N CYS A 120 -4.97 -19.67 -14.94
CA CYS A 120 -4.67 -18.61 -13.99
C CYS A 120 -3.17 -18.38 -13.92
N LYS A 121 -2.75 -17.12 -14.07
CA LYS A 121 -1.33 -16.73 -14.02
C LYS A 121 -0.88 -16.31 -12.63
N ALA A 122 -1.78 -16.06 -11.68
CA ALA A 122 -1.41 -15.73 -10.32
C ALA A 122 -0.68 -16.90 -9.65
N THR A 123 0.40 -16.59 -8.94
CA THR A 123 1.33 -17.61 -8.43
C THR A 123 1.35 -17.69 -6.91
N ASN A 124 1.22 -16.56 -6.21
CA ASN A 124 1.14 -16.53 -4.76
C ASN A 124 -0.31 -16.79 -4.25
N PRO A 125 -0.48 -17.27 -3.01
CA PRO A 125 -1.78 -17.71 -2.50
C PRO A 125 -2.80 -16.57 -2.30
N ILE A 126 -2.34 -15.34 -2.04
CA ILE A 126 -3.21 -14.14 -1.93
C ILE A 126 -3.84 -13.86 -3.30
N ASP A 127 -3.02 -13.71 -4.34
CA ASP A 127 -3.49 -13.41 -5.69
C ASP A 127 -4.34 -14.55 -6.26
N ARG A 128 -3.96 -15.81 -6.01
CA ARG A 128 -4.72 -16.97 -6.48
C ARG A 128 -6.15 -17.01 -5.93
N CYS A 129 -6.36 -16.53 -4.70
CA CYS A 129 -7.67 -16.52 -4.05
C CYS A 129 -8.72 -15.69 -4.81
N TRP A 130 -8.32 -14.61 -5.49
CA TRP A 130 -9.23 -13.73 -6.22
C TRP A 130 -8.97 -13.67 -7.73
N ARG A 131 -7.72 -13.59 -8.20
CA ARG A 131 -7.37 -13.42 -9.64
C ARG A 131 -7.64 -14.66 -10.49
N CYS A 132 -7.64 -15.85 -9.87
CA CYS A 132 -7.89 -17.10 -10.61
C CYS A 132 -9.37 -17.36 -10.91
N ARG A 133 -10.26 -16.48 -10.49
CA ARG A 133 -11.68 -16.62 -10.76
C ARG A 133 -12.08 -15.89 -12.03
N LYS A 134 -13.05 -16.44 -12.76
CA LYS A 134 -13.55 -15.85 -14.01
C LYS A 134 -14.24 -14.48 -13.80
N ASP A 135 -14.77 -14.26 -12.60
CA ASP A 135 -15.55 -13.09 -12.18
C ASP A 135 -14.72 -12.05 -11.40
N TRP A 136 -13.39 -12.20 -11.30
CA TRP A 136 -12.55 -11.35 -10.42
C TRP A 136 -12.74 -9.84 -10.64
N ALA A 137 -12.96 -9.42 -11.90
CA ALA A 137 -13.13 -8.02 -12.26
C ALA A 137 -14.52 -7.47 -11.90
N THR A 138 -15.51 -8.34 -11.76
CA THR A 138 -16.90 -7.99 -11.41
C THR A 138 -17.19 -8.21 -9.92
N ASP A 139 -16.62 -9.24 -9.31
CA ASP A 139 -16.68 -9.52 -7.87
C ASP A 139 -15.49 -8.86 -7.16
N ARG A 140 -15.49 -7.52 -7.13
CA ARG A 140 -14.41 -6.74 -6.53
C ARG A 140 -14.22 -7.09 -5.06
N LYS A 141 -15.32 -7.23 -4.32
CA LYS A 141 -15.34 -7.41 -2.87
C LYS A 141 -14.77 -8.74 -2.40
N ARG A 142 -14.65 -9.73 -3.29
CA ARG A 142 -13.96 -10.99 -3.01
C ARG A 142 -12.56 -10.80 -2.44
N LEU A 143 -11.86 -9.75 -2.88
CA LEU A 143 -10.50 -9.42 -2.47
C LEU A 143 -10.37 -9.43 -0.93
N ALA A 144 -11.34 -8.87 -0.21
CA ALA A 144 -11.33 -8.77 1.26
C ALA A 144 -11.40 -10.12 2.01
N ARG A 145 -11.49 -11.24 1.29
CA ARG A 145 -11.43 -12.60 1.86
C ARG A 145 -10.10 -13.32 1.57
N CYS A 146 -9.15 -12.61 0.97
CA CYS A 146 -7.91 -13.17 0.46
C CYS A 146 -6.65 -12.70 1.20
N ALA A 147 -6.79 -11.77 2.15
CA ALA A 147 -5.71 -11.39 3.05
C ALA A 147 -5.17 -12.63 3.80
N GLN A 148 -3.86 -12.66 4.02
CA GLN A 148 -3.19 -13.70 4.80
C GLN A 148 -2.20 -13.06 5.76
N GLY A 149 -1.63 -13.85 6.68
CA GLY A 149 -0.74 -13.33 7.71
C GLY A 149 -1.51 -12.71 8.87
N PHE A 150 -0.87 -11.77 9.56
CA PHE A 150 -1.47 -11.07 10.70
C PHE A 150 -2.65 -10.17 10.31
N GLY A 151 -2.67 -9.64 9.08
CA GLY A 151 -3.76 -8.84 8.54
C GLY A 151 -4.91 -9.64 7.91
N ARG A 152 -4.96 -10.97 8.10
CA ARG A 152 -5.99 -11.83 7.46
C ARG A 152 -7.43 -11.50 7.85
N ASN A 153 -7.64 -10.84 9.00
CA ASN A 153 -8.96 -10.47 9.49
C ASN A 153 -9.46 -9.15 8.90
N THR A 154 -8.60 -8.44 8.15
CA THR A 154 -8.95 -7.19 7.48
C THR A 154 -9.95 -7.43 6.36
N THR A 155 -11.15 -6.91 6.54
CA THR A 155 -12.26 -6.96 5.57
C THR A 155 -12.49 -5.62 4.87
N GLY A 156 -11.94 -4.52 5.38
CA GLY A 156 -12.13 -3.18 4.85
C GLY A 156 -13.60 -2.79 4.73
N GLY A 157 -13.95 -2.16 3.60
CA GLY A 157 -15.32 -1.76 3.27
C GLY A 157 -16.21 -2.88 2.74
N LEU A 158 -15.94 -4.16 3.06
CA LEU A 158 -16.70 -5.31 2.54
C LEU A 158 -18.20 -5.18 2.81
N ALA A 159 -18.59 -4.75 4.01
CA ALA A 159 -19.99 -4.56 4.40
C ALA A 159 -20.65 -3.30 3.78
N GLY A 160 -19.85 -2.41 3.20
CA GLY A 160 -20.27 -1.10 2.74
C GLY A 160 -20.98 -1.06 1.40
N LYS A 161 -21.41 0.12 0.96
CA LYS A 161 -21.75 0.35 -0.46
C LYS A 161 -20.48 0.65 -1.26
N PHE A 162 -20.59 0.55 -2.59
CA PHE A 162 -19.54 1.10 -3.45
C PHE A 162 -19.62 2.63 -3.42
N TYR A 163 -18.48 3.28 -3.33
CA TYR A 163 -18.34 4.73 -3.53
C TYR A 163 -17.44 4.97 -4.75
N LEU A 164 -17.91 5.80 -5.68
CA LEU A 164 -17.20 6.07 -6.93
C LEU A 164 -16.54 7.44 -6.85
N VAL A 165 -15.22 7.46 -6.82
CA VAL A 165 -14.43 8.68 -7.02
C VAL A 165 -14.52 9.06 -8.49
N THR A 166 -15.05 10.25 -8.75
CA THR A 166 -15.20 10.85 -10.08
C THR A 166 -14.28 12.05 -10.28
N ASP A 167 -13.85 12.66 -9.17
CA ASP A 167 -13.02 13.84 -9.12
C ASP A 167 -11.72 13.57 -8.34
N GLY A 168 -10.59 13.97 -8.92
CA GLY A 168 -9.26 13.78 -8.35
C GLY A 168 -8.75 14.99 -7.57
N THR A 169 -9.52 16.09 -7.48
CA THR A 169 -9.08 17.28 -6.73
C THR A 169 -9.22 17.11 -5.22
N ASP A 170 -8.46 17.91 -4.49
CA ASP A 170 -8.39 17.94 -3.02
C ASP A 170 -8.34 19.38 -2.48
N ASP A 171 -9.14 20.27 -3.09
CA ASP A 171 -8.99 21.72 -2.92
C ASP A 171 -9.41 22.22 -1.53
N ASP A 172 -10.39 21.56 -0.91
CA ASP A 172 -10.90 21.83 0.44
C ASP A 172 -10.74 20.60 1.33
N VAL A 173 -9.77 20.69 2.25
CA VAL A 173 -9.41 19.62 3.19
C VAL A 173 -10.31 19.58 4.43
N VAL A 174 -11.10 20.64 4.66
CA VAL A 174 -12.08 20.74 5.75
C VAL A 174 -13.46 20.35 5.26
N ASN A 175 -13.89 20.76 4.06
CA ASN A 175 -15.21 20.45 3.52
C ASN A 175 -15.09 19.75 2.16
N PRO A 176 -14.57 18.50 2.13
CA PRO A 176 -14.40 17.77 0.88
C PRO A 176 -15.76 17.53 0.21
N ARG A 177 -15.78 17.57 -1.12
CA ARG A 177 -17.03 17.38 -1.90
C ARG A 177 -17.30 15.90 -2.17
N PRO A 178 -18.57 15.45 -2.16
CA PRO A 178 -18.92 14.13 -2.70
C PRO A 178 -18.38 13.95 -4.12
N GLY A 179 -17.81 12.79 -4.40
CA GLY A 179 -17.10 12.47 -5.63
C GLY A 179 -15.57 12.52 -5.53
N THR A 180 -15.00 13.15 -4.49
CA THR A 180 -13.55 13.13 -4.23
C THR A 180 -13.13 11.94 -3.37
N LEU A 181 -11.82 11.62 -3.36
CA LEU A 181 -11.27 10.58 -2.49
C LEU A 181 -11.42 10.96 -1.00
N ARG A 182 -11.07 12.21 -0.64
CA ARG A 182 -11.13 12.69 0.75
C ARG A 182 -12.51 12.54 1.36
N TRP A 183 -13.57 12.91 0.62
CA TRP A 183 -14.93 12.73 1.13
C TRP A 183 -15.23 11.26 1.41
N GLY A 184 -14.82 10.33 0.53
CA GLY A 184 -15.10 8.91 0.69
C GLY A 184 -14.37 8.26 1.87
N VAL A 185 -13.10 8.60 2.11
CA VAL A 185 -12.30 7.93 3.14
C VAL A 185 -12.66 8.34 4.56
N ILE A 186 -13.25 9.52 4.75
CA ILE A 186 -13.62 10.01 6.10
C ILE A 186 -14.97 9.48 6.57
N GLN A 187 -15.85 8.98 5.69
CA GLN A 187 -17.22 8.60 6.07
C GLN A 187 -17.27 7.61 7.23
N THR A 188 -18.32 7.66 8.04
CA THR A 188 -18.48 6.76 9.19
C THR A 188 -18.86 5.35 8.75
N GLU A 189 -19.69 5.19 7.72
CA GLU A 189 -20.07 3.86 7.25
C GLU A 189 -18.90 3.14 6.53
N PRO A 190 -18.91 1.79 6.50
CA PRO A 190 -17.99 1.04 5.66
C PRO A 190 -18.16 1.44 4.19
N LEU A 191 -17.06 1.63 3.45
CA LEU A 191 -17.11 1.96 2.02
C LEU A 191 -16.07 1.22 1.20
N TRP A 192 -16.51 0.69 0.06
CA TRP A 192 -15.64 0.16 -0.98
C TRP A 192 -15.44 1.22 -2.07
N ILE A 193 -14.34 1.95 -1.97
CA ILE A 193 -14.00 3.11 -2.79
C ILE A 193 -13.33 2.63 -4.09
N ILE A 194 -13.88 3.04 -5.23
CA ILE A 194 -13.38 2.74 -6.58
C ILE A 194 -13.26 4.02 -7.41
N PHE A 195 -12.58 3.95 -8.54
CA PHE A 195 -12.27 5.12 -9.36
C PHE A 195 -12.92 5.01 -10.75
N ALA A 196 -13.55 6.10 -11.20
CA ALA A 196 -14.26 6.14 -12.48
C ALA A 196 -13.34 6.11 -13.70
N LYS A 197 -12.11 6.60 -13.54
CA LYS A 197 -11.11 6.79 -14.59
C LYS A 197 -9.71 6.78 -13.98
N ASN A 198 -8.69 6.79 -14.84
CA ASN A 198 -7.33 7.08 -14.40
C ASN A 198 -7.29 8.46 -13.74
N MET A 199 -6.59 8.58 -12.62
CA MET A 199 -6.53 9.82 -11.84
C MET A 199 -5.14 10.04 -11.30
N ILE A 200 -4.73 11.30 -11.30
CA ILE A 200 -3.61 11.80 -10.53
C ILE A 200 -4.23 12.66 -9.43
N ILE A 201 -3.90 12.37 -8.19
CA ILE A 201 -4.44 13.02 -7.00
C ILE A 201 -3.27 13.70 -6.29
N HIS A 202 -3.38 15.00 -6.15
CA HIS A 202 -2.44 15.82 -5.39
C HIS A 202 -3.10 16.15 -4.06
N LEU A 203 -2.72 15.45 -3.00
CA LEU A 203 -3.27 15.70 -1.66
C LEU A 203 -2.73 17.04 -1.17
N LYS A 204 -3.64 17.95 -0.83
CA LYS A 204 -3.27 19.31 -0.41
C LYS A 204 -2.66 19.30 0.98
N GLU A 205 -3.24 18.50 1.87
CA GLU A 205 -2.74 18.18 3.19
C GLU A 205 -3.01 16.70 3.48
N GLU A 206 -2.54 16.21 4.62
CA GLU A 206 -2.65 14.81 5.03
C GLU A 206 -4.07 14.23 4.81
N LEU A 207 -4.13 13.04 4.20
CA LEU A 207 -5.39 12.32 3.93
C LEU A 207 -5.68 11.35 5.07
N MET A 208 -6.59 11.73 5.96
CA MET A 208 -7.04 10.89 7.07
C MET A 208 -8.04 9.83 6.60
N ILE A 209 -7.73 8.56 6.85
CA ILE A 209 -8.59 7.42 6.53
C ILE A 209 -9.31 6.95 7.79
N ASN A 210 -10.64 6.87 7.74
CA ASN A 210 -11.48 6.37 8.83
C ASN A 210 -11.62 4.83 8.77
N ASN A 211 -12.29 4.25 9.75
CA ASN A 211 -12.53 2.80 9.89
C ASN A 211 -13.24 2.20 8.67
N ASP A 212 -13.05 0.89 8.47
CA ASP A 212 -13.86 0.08 7.52
C ASP A 212 -13.81 0.59 6.08
N LYS A 213 -12.62 0.98 5.60
CA LYS A 213 -12.42 1.48 4.24
C LYS A 213 -11.68 0.47 3.38
N THR A 214 -12.09 0.38 2.12
CA THR A 214 -11.28 -0.22 1.06
C THR A 214 -11.07 0.79 -0.04
N ILE A 215 -9.83 1.16 -0.33
CA ILE A 215 -9.44 1.92 -1.52
C ILE A 215 -8.98 0.92 -2.57
N ASP A 216 -9.77 0.74 -3.63
CA ASP A 216 -9.55 -0.26 -4.68
C ASP A 216 -9.30 0.42 -6.04
N GLY A 217 -8.03 0.56 -6.39
CA GLY A 217 -7.60 1.13 -7.66
C GLY A 217 -7.78 0.22 -8.87
N ARG A 218 -8.27 -1.02 -8.74
CA ARG A 218 -8.35 -1.93 -9.90
C ARG A 218 -9.22 -1.34 -11.01
N GLY A 219 -8.77 -1.46 -12.25
CA GLY A 219 -9.47 -0.95 -13.43
C GLY A 219 -9.17 0.52 -13.77
N ALA A 220 -8.38 1.22 -12.96
CA ALA A 220 -7.90 2.58 -13.23
C ALA A 220 -6.42 2.72 -12.80
N GLN A 221 -5.66 3.55 -13.52
CA GLN A 221 -4.35 4.01 -13.04
C GLN A 221 -4.56 5.18 -12.09
N VAL A 222 -4.47 4.91 -10.78
CA VAL A 222 -4.59 5.92 -9.74
C VAL A 222 -3.20 6.19 -9.17
N ARG A 223 -2.79 7.46 -9.19
CA ARG A 223 -1.54 7.94 -8.61
C ARG A 223 -1.85 8.99 -7.56
N ILE A 224 -1.31 8.85 -6.36
CA ILE A 224 -1.24 9.89 -5.34
C ILE A 224 0.19 10.41 -5.34
N THR A 225 0.38 11.69 -5.65
CA THR A 225 1.73 12.20 -5.92
C THR A 225 1.84 13.72 -5.80
N ASN A 226 3.05 14.24 -5.57
CA ASN A 226 3.35 15.67 -5.48
C ASN A 226 2.40 16.39 -4.51
N GLY A 227 2.15 15.77 -3.36
CA GLY A 227 1.22 16.21 -2.33
C GLY A 227 1.54 15.54 -1.01
N ALA A 228 0.68 15.71 -0.02
CA ALA A 228 0.89 15.23 1.34
C ALA A 228 0.63 13.71 1.51
N GLN A 229 0.95 13.20 2.71
CA GLN A 229 0.89 11.78 3.06
C GLN A 229 -0.53 11.20 3.22
N VAL A 230 -0.62 9.87 3.15
CA VAL A 230 -1.83 9.10 3.47
C VAL A 230 -1.72 8.53 4.88
N THR A 231 -2.72 8.77 5.73
CA THR A 231 -2.65 8.43 7.16
C THR A 231 -3.81 7.58 7.63
N VAL A 232 -3.47 6.44 8.23
CA VAL A 232 -4.38 5.54 8.96
C VAL A 232 -4.05 5.70 10.44
N GLN A 233 -4.73 6.62 11.11
CA GLN A 233 -4.48 6.94 12.52
C GLN A 233 -5.67 6.52 13.38
N HIS A 234 -5.39 5.79 14.46
CA HIS A 234 -6.38 5.26 15.41
C HIS A 234 -7.60 4.65 14.69
N SER A 235 -7.32 3.86 13.66
CA SER A 235 -8.33 3.29 12.77
C SER A 235 -8.21 1.78 12.71
N ASN A 236 -9.32 1.13 12.41
CA ASN A 236 -9.43 -0.30 12.31
C ASN A 236 -10.01 -0.71 10.96
N ASN A 237 -9.53 -1.85 10.45
CA ASN A 237 -10.11 -2.53 9.31
C ASN A 237 -10.01 -1.71 8.00
N VAL A 238 -8.77 -1.50 7.52
CA VAL A 238 -8.50 -0.69 6.31
C VAL A 238 -7.74 -1.51 5.27
N ILE A 239 -8.20 -1.45 4.01
CA ILE A 239 -7.51 -2.04 2.84
C ILE A 239 -7.12 -0.92 1.88
N ILE A 240 -5.85 -0.84 1.49
CA ILE A 240 -5.39 0.04 0.40
C ILE A 240 -4.81 -0.86 -0.68
N HIS A 241 -5.42 -0.85 -1.86
CA HIS A 241 -5.14 -1.83 -2.91
C HIS A 241 -4.98 -1.21 -4.31
N ASN A 242 -3.90 -1.59 -5.01
CA ASN A 242 -3.64 -1.23 -6.41
C ASN A 242 -3.57 0.28 -6.69
N ILE A 243 -2.83 1.01 -5.86
CA ILE A 243 -2.58 2.46 -6.00
C ILE A 243 -1.07 2.72 -6.12
N HIS A 244 -0.70 3.74 -6.90
CA HIS A 244 0.67 4.23 -6.97
C HIS A 244 0.82 5.45 -6.05
N ILE A 245 1.84 5.46 -5.20
CA ILE A 245 2.09 6.54 -4.24
C ILE A 245 3.56 6.95 -4.39
N HIS A 246 3.84 8.17 -4.84
CA HIS A 246 5.22 8.60 -5.08
C HIS A 246 5.37 10.11 -5.12
N ASP A 247 6.58 10.62 -4.90
CA ASP A 247 6.85 12.07 -4.83
C ASP A 247 5.98 12.75 -3.77
N ILE A 248 5.79 12.08 -2.63
CA ILE A 248 5.08 12.66 -1.48
C ILE A 248 6.00 13.66 -0.78
N VAL A 249 5.42 14.78 -0.36
CA VAL A 249 6.12 15.90 0.29
C VAL A 249 5.45 16.23 1.63
N LEU A 250 6.11 17.05 2.46
CA LEU A 250 5.54 17.57 3.71
C LEU A 250 4.22 18.33 3.41
N GLY A 251 3.15 17.97 4.11
CA GLY A 251 1.98 18.81 4.29
C GLY A 251 2.24 19.87 5.35
N LYS A 252 1.68 21.07 5.19
CA LYS A 252 1.87 22.16 6.17
C LYS A 252 1.02 21.96 7.44
N GLY A 253 0.03 21.07 7.39
CA GLY A 253 -0.95 20.89 8.46
C GLY A 253 -2.07 21.94 8.38
N GLY A 254 -2.66 22.26 9.52
CA GLY A 254 -3.82 23.14 9.64
C GLY A 254 -5.09 22.38 10.02
N MET A 255 -6.25 22.99 9.79
CA MET A 255 -7.54 22.32 10.05
C MET A 255 -7.77 21.25 8.99
N ILE A 256 -7.91 19.99 9.40
CA ILE A 256 -8.10 18.85 8.51
C ILE A 256 -9.27 18.00 9.01
N ARG A 257 -10.17 17.63 8.09
CA ARG A 257 -11.29 16.74 8.39
C ARG A 257 -10.87 15.27 8.35
N ASP A 258 -11.21 14.54 9.40
CA ASP A 258 -10.97 13.09 9.53
C ASP A 258 -12.24 12.25 9.69
N SER A 259 -13.39 12.87 10.00
CA SER A 259 -14.72 12.24 9.96
C SER A 259 -15.82 13.23 9.56
N PRO A 260 -17.06 12.78 9.26
CA PRO A 260 -18.13 13.69 8.88
C PRO A 260 -18.46 14.69 10.00
N GLU A 261 -18.27 14.29 11.25
CA GLU A 261 -18.58 15.11 12.43
C GLU A 261 -17.36 15.80 13.05
N HIS A 262 -16.14 15.49 12.61
CA HIS A 262 -14.91 16.01 13.23
C HIS A 262 -13.86 16.49 12.22
N PHE A 263 -13.26 17.64 12.53
CA PHE A 263 -12.04 18.15 11.93
C PHE A 263 -11.24 18.86 13.03
N GLY A 264 -9.91 18.73 13.01
CA GLY A 264 -9.04 19.23 14.06
C GLY A 264 -7.76 19.85 13.50
N PHE A 265 -7.02 20.54 14.37
CA PHE A 265 -5.73 21.12 13.99
C PHE A 265 -4.66 20.02 13.92
N ARG A 266 -3.96 19.95 12.79
CA ARG A 266 -2.87 19.03 12.49
C ARG A 266 -1.58 19.83 12.34
N THR A 267 -0.46 19.31 12.84
CA THR A 267 0.86 19.87 12.58
C THR A 267 1.34 19.47 11.19
N GLN A 268 2.53 19.95 10.82
CA GLN A 268 3.22 19.49 9.62
C GLN A 268 3.34 17.96 9.64
N SER A 269 3.06 17.35 8.49
CA SER A 269 3.20 15.91 8.29
C SER A 269 4.61 15.58 7.82
N ASP A 270 5.12 14.39 8.13
CA ASP A 270 6.50 13.96 7.83
C ASP A 270 6.79 13.75 6.33
N GLY A 271 5.74 13.52 5.52
CA GLY A 271 5.88 13.29 4.08
C GLY A 271 6.13 11.82 3.74
N ASP A 272 5.58 10.93 4.56
CA ASP A 272 5.57 9.49 4.32
C ASP A 272 4.65 9.13 3.14
N GLY A 273 4.94 8.02 2.46
CA GLY A 273 3.98 7.44 1.52
C GLY A 273 2.65 7.08 2.21
N ILE A 274 2.74 6.21 3.23
CA ILE A 274 1.62 5.80 4.09
C ILE A 274 2.10 5.73 5.54
N SER A 275 1.40 6.39 6.45
CA SER A 275 1.62 6.29 7.90
C SER A 275 0.47 5.55 8.58
N ILE A 276 0.78 4.49 9.34
CA ILE A 276 -0.15 3.69 10.14
C ILE A 276 0.19 3.90 11.61
N PHE A 277 -0.68 4.61 12.32
CA PHE A 277 -0.47 5.02 13.71
C PHE A 277 -1.57 4.47 14.62
N GLY A 278 -1.21 3.72 15.66
CA GLY A 278 -2.16 3.13 16.62
C GLY A 278 -3.36 2.45 15.97
N SER A 279 -3.15 1.75 14.86
CA SER A 279 -4.20 1.21 14.02
C SER A 279 -4.10 -0.31 13.90
N THR A 280 -5.25 -0.96 13.72
CA THR A 280 -5.36 -2.42 13.77
C THR A 280 -6.05 -2.97 12.53
N ASN A 281 -5.70 -4.19 12.11
CA ASN A 281 -6.30 -4.84 10.93
C ASN A 281 -6.14 -3.96 9.68
N VAL A 282 -4.90 -3.79 9.22
CA VAL A 282 -4.60 -3.01 8.01
C VAL A 282 -3.94 -3.91 6.96
N TRP A 283 -4.40 -3.80 5.72
CA TRP A 283 -3.84 -4.55 4.58
C TRP A 283 -3.46 -3.62 3.44
N LEU A 284 -2.16 -3.52 3.19
CA LEU A 284 -1.58 -2.80 2.07
C LEU A 284 -1.23 -3.82 0.99
N ASP A 285 -1.85 -3.74 -0.19
CA ASP A 285 -1.72 -4.77 -1.22
C ASP A 285 -1.57 -4.23 -2.64
N HIS A 286 -0.66 -4.78 -3.45
CA HIS A 286 -0.45 -4.34 -4.84
C HIS A 286 -0.14 -2.84 -4.98
N LEU A 287 0.55 -2.26 -3.99
CA LEU A 287 0.95 -0.86 -4.06
C LEU A 287 2.24 -0.69 -4.86
N SER A 288 2.40 0.46 -5.50
CA SER A 288 3.69 0.88 -6.08
C SER A 288 4.16 2.14 -5.37
N LEU A 289 5.28 2.06 -4.62
CA LEU A 289 5.78 3.16 -3.80
C LEU A 289 7.22 3.55 -4.16
N SER A 290 7.50 4.86 -4.22
CA SER A 290 8.85 5.38 -4.48
C SER A 290 8.99 6.85 -4.13
N ASN A 291 10.22 7.30 -3.87
CA ASN A 291 10.60 8.72 -3.81
C ASN A 291 9.66 9.60 -2.96
N CYS A 292 9.34 9.17 -1.74
CA CYS A 292 8.65 10.04 -0.77
C CYS A 292 9.67 10.90 -0.01
N GLN A 293 9.21 11.88 0.75
CA GLN A 293 10.12 12.80 1.42
C GLN A 293 10.79 12.17 2.66
N ASP A 294 10.04 11.41 3.46
CA ASP A 294 10.57 10.66 4.61
C ASP A 294 10.51 9.14 4.39
N GLY A 295 9.55 8.42 4.98
CA GLY A 295 9.34 6.98 4.80
C GLY A 295 8.47 6.61 3.58
N LEU A 296 8.53 5.35 3.10
CA LEU A 296 7.45 4.85 2.22
C LEU A 296 6.27 4.32 3.03
N ILE A 297 6.54 3.50 4.05
CA ILE A 297 5.50 2.91 4.92
C ILE A 297 5.97 2.89 6.37
N ASP A 298 5.30 3.65 7.22
CA ASP A 298 5.54 3.66 8.65
C ASP A 298 4.39 2.98 9.41
N VAL A 299 4.72 2.07 10.32
CA VAL A 299 3.77 1.35 11.17
C VAL A 299 4.21 1.46 12.61
N ILE A 300 3.53 2.28 13.40
CA ILE A 300 4.03 2.74 14.69
C ILE A 300 2.91 2.84 15.74
N ALA A 301 3.31 3.09 16.99
CA ALA A 301 2.43 3.40 18.11
C ALA A 301 1.37 2.33 18.41
N LYS A 302 1.81 1.09 18.66
CA LYS A 302 0.97 -0.09 18.99
C LYS A 302 0.16 -0.64 17.82
N SER A 303 0.44 -0.21 16.58
CA SER A 303 -0.25 -0.75 15.41
C SER A 303 0.03 -2.26 15.27
N THR A 304 -1.00 -3.07 15.02
CA THR A 304 -0.88 -4.53 14.96
C THR A 304 -1.90 -5.16 14.01
N GLY A 305 -1.72 -6.45 13.67
CA GLY A 305 -2.59 -7.12 12.70
C GLY A 305 -2.41 -6.54 11.30
N VAL A 306 -1.16 -6.30 10.87
CA VAL A 306 -0.86 -5.66 9.58
C VAL A 306 -0.30 -6.67 8.58
N THR A 307 -0.68 -6.54 7.31
CA THR A 307 -0.06 -7.26 6.21
C THR A 307 0.27 -6.30 5.08
N ILE A 308 1.50 -6.38 4.59
CA ILE A 308 2.00 -5.63 3.45
C ILE A 308 2.38 -6.66 2.39
N SER A 309 1.63 -6.72 1.31
CA SER A 309 1.79 -7.77 0.31
C SER A 309 1.74 -7.33 -1.13
N ASN A 310 2.45 -8.06 -2.00
CA ASN A 310 2.44 -7.83 -3.44
C ASN A 310 2.79 -6.39 -3.85
N CYS A 311 3.49 -5.62 -3.00
CA CYS A 311 3.89 -4.26 -3.31
C CYS A 311 5.19 -4.23 -4.11
N HIS A 312 5.36 -3.18 -4.90
CA HIS A 312 6.56 -2.87 -5.66
C HIS A 312 7.17 -1.58 -5.11
N LEU A 313 8.36 -1.67 -4.51
CA LEU A 313 9.03 -0.54 -3.87
C LEU A 313 10.37 -0.30 -4.55
N THR A 314 10.68 0.96 -4.88
CA THR A 314 11.89 1.35 -5.61
C THR A 314 12.35 2.76 -5.25
N ASN A 315 13.61 3.08 -5.51
CA ASN A 315 14.16 4.45 -5.48
C ASN A 315 13.78 5.25 -4.22
N HIS A 316 14.26 4.81 -3.06
CA HIS A 316 13.93 5.44 -1.78
C HIS A 316 14.95 5.09 -0.69
N ASN A 317 15.20 5.98 0.26
CA ASN A 317 16.15 5.73 1.33
C ASN A 317 15.53 4.87 2.45
N ASP A 318 14.55 5.44 3.16
CA ASP A 318 13.92 4.86 4.33
C ASP A 318 12.61 4.15 3.97
N VAL A 319 12.68 2.85 3.67
CA VAL A 319 11.56 2.16 3.01
C VAL A 319 10.41 1.85 3.97
N MET A 320 10.63 1.04 5.01
CA MET A 320 9.59 0.67 5.96
C MET A 320 10.08 0.69 7.40
N LEU A 321 9.44 1.50 8.26
CA LEU A 321 9.75 1.57 9.68
C LEU A 321 8.63 0.95 10.52
N PHE A 322 8.96 -0.06 11.31
CA PHE A 322 8.04 -0.72 12.23
C PHE A 322 8.47 -0.45 13.67
N GLY A 323 7.68 0.38 14.36
CA GLY A 323 7.97 0.99 15.65
C GLY A 323 8.97 2.14 15.51
N SER A 324 8.60 3.36 15.92
CA SER A 324 9.42 4.57 15.70
C SER A 324 10.47 4.80 16.79
N SER A 325 10.18 4.38 18.02
CA SER A 325 10.94 4.79 19.20
C SER A 325 11.58 3.62 19.94
N ASP A 326 12.81 3.87 20.38
CA ASP A 326 13.59 2.99 21.25
C ASP A 326 13.11 3.01 22.71
N SER A 327 12.19 3.92 23.04
CA SER A 327 11.63 4.14 24.39
C SER A 327 10.12 3.87 24.45
N PHE A 328 9.57 3.10 23.51
CA PHE A 328 8.14 2.81 23.42
C PHE A 328 7.87 1.30 23.42
N PRO A 329 8.01 0.62 24.58
CA PRO A 329 7.88 -0.83 24.68
C PRO A 329 6.48 -1.37 24.38
N ASP A 330 5.45 -0.52 24.35
CA ASP A 330 4.09 -0.92 23.99
C ASP A 330 3.99 -1.47 22.55
N ASP A 331 4.97 -1.16 21.68
CA ASP A 331 5.09 -1.76 20.34
C ASP A 331 5.41 -3.27 20.39
N GLN A 332 5.63 -3.89 21.56
CA GLN A 332 5.79 -5.35 21.69
C GLN A 332 4.58 -6.13 21.16
N ILE A 333 3.39 -5.53 21.13
CA ILE A 333 2.18 -6.16 20.57
C ILE A 333 2.15 -6.18 19.04
N MET A 334 3.07 -5.47 18.39
CA MET A 334 3.09 -5.31 16.93
C MET A 334 3.32 -6.66 16.27
N GLN A 335 2.39 -7.04 15.38
CA GLN A 335 2.47 -8.26 14.58
C GLN A 335 2.24 -7.92 13.11
N ILE A 336 3.29 -8.04 12.29
CA ILE A 336 3.26 -7.62 10.88
C ILE A 336 3.77 -8.74 9.97
N THR A 337 3.06 -8.95 8.86
CA THR A 337 3.50 -9.82 7.77
C THR A 337 3.94 -9.00 6.56
N VAL A 338 5.16 -9.21 6.09
CA VAL A 338 5.71 -8.63 4.85
C VAL A 338 5.86 -9.76 3.85
N ALA A 339 5.01 -9.81 2.82
CA ALA A 339 4.93 -11.00 1.95
C ALA A 339 4.82 -10.69 0.46
N PHE A 340 5.55 -11.45 -0.37
CA PHE A 340 5.44 -11.35 -1.84
C PHE A 340 5.74 -9.98 -2.43
N ASN A 341 6.43 -9.11 -1.68
CA ASN A 341 6.83 -7.80 -2.16
C ASN A 341 8.06 -7.90 -3.04
N HIS A 342 8.20 -6.96 -3.97
CA HIS A 342 9.40 -6.76 -4.75
C HIS A 342 10.07 -5.46 -4.31
N PHE A 343 11.15 -5.61 -3.56
CA PHE A 343 12.09 -4.56 -3.20
C PHE A 343 13.10 -4.40 -4.33
N GLY A 344 12.79 -3.47 -5.24
CA GLY A 344 13.57 -3.21 -6.43
C GLY A 344 14.80 -2.35 -6.16
N ARG A 345 15.41 -1.91 -7.26
CA ARG A 345 16.65 -1.12 -7.22
C ARG A 345 16.42 0.29 -6.65
N GLY A 346 17.51 0.89 -6.17
CA GLY A 346 17.52 2.24 -5.63
C GLY A 346 16.99 2.34 -4.19
N LEU A 347 16.73 1.20 -3.54
CA LEU A 347 16.37 1.16 -2.12
C LEU A 347 17.62 1.15 -1.25
N VAL A 348 17.72 2.04 -0.27
CA VAL A 348 18.91 2.12 0.58
C VAL A 348 18.82 1.15 1.76
N GLN A 349 17.75 1.23 2.55
CA GLN A 349 17.62 0.51 3.82
C GLN A 349 16.17 0.27 4.27
N ARG A 350 15.98 -0.41 5.41
CA ARG A 350 14.69 -0.58 6.11
C ARG A 350 13.64 -1.39 5.33
N MET A 351 13.96 -2.61 4.91
CA MET A 351 13.05 -3.51 4.19
C MET A 351 12.73 -4.83 4.93
N PRO A 352 12.24 -4.82 6.19
CA PRO A 352 11.91 -3.67 7.05
C PRO A 352 13.03 -3.27 8.04
N ARG A 353 12.84 -2.14 8.73
CA ARG A 353 13.50 -1.84 10.01
C ARG A 353 12.50 -2.00 11.16
N CYS A 354 12.82 -2.85 12.13
CA CYS A 354 11.88 -3.30 13.16
C CYS A 354 12.31 -2.95 14.58
N ARG A 355 11.33 -2.73 15.46
CA ARG A 355 11.51 -2.65 16.90
C ARG A 355 10.46 -3.47 17.64
N TRP A 356 10.84 -4.04 18.79
CA TRP A 356 9.97 -4.69 19.77
C TRP A 356 9.21 -5.95 19.30
N GLY A 357 8.24 -5.79 18.41
CA GLY A 357 7.23 -6.80 18.08
C GLY A 357 7.73 -7.99 17.26
N PHE A 358 6.78 -8.64 16.58
CA PHE A 358 6.99 -9.82 15.77
C PHE A 358 6.75 -9.56 14.28
N PHE A 359 7.71 -9.98 13.46
CA PHE A 359 7.74 -9.68 12.03
C PHE A 359 7.98 -10.94 11.22
N HIS A 360 6.99 -11.30 10.39
CA HIS A 360 7.09 -12.42 9.46
C HIS A 360 7.41 -11.90 8.07
N VAL A 361 8.66 -12.09 7.62
CA VAL A 361 9.17 -11.63 6.33
C VAL A 361 9.29 -12.83 5.41
N VAL A 362 8.36 -12.97 4.46
CA VAL A 362 8.16 -14.23 3.74
C VAL A 362 8.02 -14.08 2.22
N ASN A 363 8.78 -14.85 1.46
CA ASN A 363 8.69 -14.91 0.00
C ASN A 363 8.75 -13.54 -0.72
N ASN A 364 9.54 -12.60 -0.22
CA ASN A 364 9.84 -11.33 -0.88
C ASN A 364 11.08 -11.46 -1.77
N ASP A 365 11.21 -10.57 -2.77
CA ASP A 365 12.38 -10.46 -3.64
C ASP A 365 13.11 -9.14 -3.39
N TYR A 366 14.41 -9.23 -3.16
CA TYR A 366 15.28 -8.11 -2.84
C TYR A 366 16.36 -7.99 -3.90
N THR A 367 16.40 -6.84 -4.57
CA THR A 367 17.36 -6.56 -5.63
C THR A 367 18.19 -5.33 -5.31
N HIS A 368 19.47 -5.55 -4.99
CA HIS A 368 20.51 -4.51 -4.92
C HIS A 368 20.16 -3.35 -3.96
N TRP A 369 19.95 -3.66 -2.68
CA TRP A 369 19.89 -2.62 -1.64
C TRP A 369 21.22 -1.87 -1.54
N LEU A 370 21.23 -0.64 -1.01
CA LEU A 370 22.44 0.19 -0.98
C LEU A 370 23.16 0.21 0.38
N MET A 371 22.50 -0.20 1.47
CA MET A 371 23.10 -0.28 2.81
C MET A 371 22.84 -1.62 3.50
N TYR A 372 21.58 -1.93 3.83
CA TYR A 372 21.15 -3.24 4.35
C TYR A 372 19.70 -3.50 3.92
N ALA A 373 19.25 -4.75 3.97
CA ALA A 373 17.85 -5.08 3.67
C ALA A 373 17.01 -5.09 4.94
N ILE A 374 17.31 -5.97 5.90
CA ILE A 374 16.53 -6.17 7.12
C ILE A 374 17.31 -5.61 8.31
N GLY A 375 16.66 -4.82 9.17
CA GLY A 375 17.33 -4.28 10.34
C GLY A 375 16.41 -4.12 11.54
N GLY A 376 16.99 -3.72 12.67
CA GLY A 376 16.20 -3.47 13.86
C GLY A 376 17.00 -3.08 15.11
N SER A 377 16.27 -2.56 16.10
CA SER A 377 16.75 -2.22 17.44
C SER A 377 15.71 -2.63 18.49
N LYS A 378 16.09 -2.77 19.76
CA LYS A 378 15.18 -3.14 20.85
C LYS A 378 14.49 -4.50 20.68
N ASN A 379 15.30 -5.53 20.41
CA ASN A 379 14.90 -6.93 20.45
C ASN A 379 13.63 -7.32 19.64
N PRO A 380 13.51 -6.93 18.35
CA PRO A 380 12.42 -7.39 17.51
C PRO A 380 12.61 -8.89 17.21
N THR A 381 11.51 -9.62 17.08
CA THR A 381 11.52 -10.98 16.54
C THR A 381 11.32 -10.93 15.02
N ILE A 382 12.31 -11.37 14.25
CA ILE A 382 12.27 -11.36 12.78
C ILE A 382 12.43 -12.79 12.26
N ILE A 383 11.40 -13.27 11.57
CA ILE A 383 11.39 -14.58 10.95
C ILE A 383 11.40 -14.39 9.44
N SER A 384 12.58 -14.58 8.83
CA SER A 384 12.82 -14.53 7.38
C SER A 384 12.65 -15.93 6.79
N GLN A 385 11.71 -16.10 5.86
CA GLN A 385 11.47 -17.41 5.24
C GLN A 385 11.22 -17.33 3.74
N GLY A 386 11.96 -18.12 2.96
CA GLY A 386 11.72 -18.27 1.53
C GLY A 386 11.91 -17.00 0.70
N ASN A 387 12.58 -15.99 1.23
CA ASN A 387 12.92 -14.76 0.53
C ASN A 387 14.07 -15.01 -0.45
N ARG A 388 14.19 -14.12 -1.43
CA ARG A 388 15.30 -14.12 -2.38
C ARG A 388 16.08 -12.82 -2.29
N TYR A 389 17.39 -12.92 -2.09
CA TYR A 389 18.27 -11.77 -1.92
C TYR A 389 19.36 -11.77 -2.99
N ILE A 390 19.34 -10.75 -3.84
CA ILE A 390 20.45 -10.44 -4.75
C ILE A 390 21.22 -9.25 -4.18
N ALA A 391 22.39 -9.52 -3.61
CA ALA A 391 23.23 -8.45 -3.07
C ALA A 391 23.73 -7.51 -4.20
N PRO A 392 23.91 -6.21 -3.91
CA PRO A 392 24.51 -5.27 -4.85
C PRO A 392 25.97 -5.64 -5.16
N PRO A 393 26.56 -5.11 -6.25
CA PRO A 393 28.01 -5.18 -6.51
C PRO A 393 28.79 -4.22 -5.59
N ASN A 394 28.55 -4.28 -4.28
CA ASN A 394 29.22 -3.53 -3.23
C ASN A 394 29.56 -4.48 -2.08
N LEU A 395 30.84 -4.62 -1.75
CA LEU A 395 31.31 -5.52 -0.68
C LEU A 395 30.81 -5.11 0.71
N ALA A 396 30.60 -3.81 0.94
CA ALA A 396 30.11 -3.30 2.22
C ALA A 396 28.62 -3.57 2.46
N ALA A 397 27.88 -4.00 1.43
CA ALA A 397 26.43 -4.21 1.48
C ALA A 397 26.04 -5.67 1.18
N LYS A 398 26.94 -6.63 1.42
CA LYS A 398 26.63 -8.08 1.28
C LYS A 398 25.80 -8.62 2.43
N GLN A 399 25.97 -8.07 3.62
CA GLN A 399 25.18 -8.46 4.77
C GLN A 399 23.75 -7.94 4.63
N ILE A 400 22.78 -8.84 4.71
CA ILE A 400 21.34 -8.54 4.62
C ILE A 400 20.88 -7.82 5.89
N THR A 401 21.39 -8.27 7.03
CA THR A 401 20.95 -7.90 8.38
C THR A 401 21.72 -6.72 8.97
N LYS A 402 21.04 -5.83 9.70
CA LYS A 402 21.67 -4.76 10.48
C LYS A 402 21.02 -4.59 11.86
N GLN A 403 21.71 -5.02 12.91
CA GLN A 403 21.36 -4.76 14.30
C GLN A 403 21.86 -3.37 14.71
N LEU A 404 20.98 -2.56 15.29
CA LEU A 404 21.21 -1.15 15.60
C LEU A 404 21.08 -0.91 17.11
N GLY A 405 21.97 -0.09 17.66
CA GLY A 405 21.88 0.39 19.05
C GLY A 405 22.12 -0.68 20.12
N ALA A 406 22.71 -1.81 19.77
CA ALA A 406 23.03 -2.92 20.68
C ALA A 406 24.40 -3.51 20.37
N ALA A 407 25.14 -3.93 21.40
CA ALA A 407 26.38 -4.68 21.24
C ALA A 407 26.09 -6.14 20.84
N GLU A 408 27.07 -6.82 20.25
CA GLU A 408 26.91 -8.24 19.87
C GLU A 408 26.54 -9.15 21.04
N SER A 409 27.06 -8.88 22.24
CA SER A 409 26.68 -9.60 23.46
C SER A 409 25.18 -9.53 23.77
N GLU A 410 24.50 -8.47 23.32
CA GLU A 410 23.07 -8.25 23.48
C GLU A 410 22.30 -8.81 22.29
N TRP A 411 22.58 -8.33 21.07
CA TRP A 411 21.76 -8.65 19.90
C TRP A 411 21.86 -10.12 19.47
N LYS A 412 22.94 -10.84 19.84
CA LYS A 412 23.04 -12.28 19.59
C LYS A 412 21.93 -13.09 20.26
N ASN A 413 21.25 -12.53 21.27
CA ASN A 413 20.14 -13.15 21.98
C ASN A 413 18.77 -12.79 21.36
N TRP A 414 18.73 -11.90 20.36
CA TRP A 414 17.49 -11.59 19.65
C TRP A 414 17.04 -12.78 18.80
N VAL A 415 15.77 -12.80 18.41
CA VAL A 415 15.17 -13.90 17.64
C VAL A 415 15.17 -13.54 16.15
N TRP A 416 16.30 -13.70 15.48
CA TRP A 416 16.43 -13.43 14.03
C TRP A 416 16.77 -14.72 13.30
N HIS A 417 15.79 -15.27 12.60
CA HIS A 417 15.90 -16.56 11.92
C HIS A 417 15.76 -16.39 10.41
N SER A 418 16.47 -17.24 9.68
CA SER A 418 16.43 -17.35 8.22
C SER A 418 16.21 -18.82 7.85
N GLU A 419 15.15 -19.12 7.11
CA GLU A 419 14.80 -20.49 6.69
C GLU A 419 14.47 -20.53 5.20
N GLU A 420 15.11 -21.43 4.44
CA GLU A 420 14.85 -21.62 3.00
C GLU A 420 14.99 -20.35 2.14
N ASP A 421 15.72 -19.34 2.63
CA ASP A 421 16.08 -18.14 1.89
C ASP A 421 17.11 -18.45 0.79
N LEU A 422 17.00 -17.79 -0.36
CA LEU A 422 17.97 -17.86 -1.44
C LEU A 422 18.89 -16.64 -1.41
N PHE A 423 20.18 -16.89 -1.20
CA PHE A 423 21.21 -15.86 -1.25
C PHE A 423 21.97 -15.90 -2.58
N MET A 424 22.10 -14.75 -3.24
CA MET A 424 22.79 -14.58 -4.51
C MET A 424 23.81 -13.45 -4.43
N GLU A 425 24.83 -13.51 -5.29
CA GLU A 425 25.87 -12.47 -5.38
C GLU A 425 26.60 -12.20 -4.05
N GLY A 426 26.82 -13.24 -3.25
CA GLY A 426 27.50 -13.14 -1.96
C GLY A 426 26.68 -12.53 -0.83
N ALA A 427 25.36 -12.40 -1.01
CA ALA A 427 24.46 -12.04 0.10
C ALA A 427 24.57 -13.06 1.24
N PHE A 428 24.42 -12.60 2.49
CA PHE A 428 24.29 -13.51 3.63
C PHE A 428 23.46 -12.88 4.76
N PHE A 429 22.81 -13.74 5.54
CA PHE A 429 21.98 -13.36 6.70
C PHE A 429 22.70 -13.77 7.99
N THR A 430 22.82 -12.86 8.96
CA THR A 430 23.36 -13.18 10.29
C THR A 430 22.22 -13.52 11.23
N THR A 431 22.02 -14.81 11.49
CA THR A 431 21.01 -15.30 12.44
C THR A 431 21.46 -15.09 13.89
N SER A 432 20.51 -14.99 14.81
CA SER A 432 20.78 -14.85 16.25
C SER A 432 19.94 -15.84 17.08
N GLY A 433 20.46 -16.21 18.26
CA GLY A 433 20.12 -17.45 18.98
C GLY A 433 18.95 -17.37 19.95
N GLY A 434 18.08 -16.37 19.85
CA GLY A 434 16.87 -16.32 20.67
C GLY A 434 15.87 -17.42 20.29
N ASP A 435 15.31 -18.09 21.29
CA ASP A 435 14.21 -19.05 21.10
C ASP A 435 12.93 -18.34 20.65
N ILE A 436 12.23 -18.91 19.67
CA ILE A 436 10.86 -18.49 19.34
C ILE A 436 9.93 -18.95 20.46
N ARG A 437 9.76 -18.12 21.49
CA ARG A 437 8.89 -18.42 22.65
C ARG A 437 7.40 -18.36 22.30
N THR A 438 7.04 -17.53 21.32
CA THR A 438 5.65 -17.33 20.91
C THR A 438 5.20 -18.41 19.93
N ARG A 439 4.14 -19.14 20.30
CA ARG A 439 3.49 -20.11 19.42
C ARG A 439 2.35 -19.42 18.66
N PHE A 440 2.46 -19.36 17.34
CA PHE A 440 1.44 -18.77 16.48
C PHE A 440 0.42 -19.79 15.98
N ASN A 441 -0.80 -19.35 15.71
CA ASN A 441 -1.73 -20.18 14.93
C ASN A 441 -1.13 -20.36 13.54
N LYS A 442 -1.26 -21.57 12.96
CA LYS A 442 -0.85 -21.83 11.57
C LYS A 442 -1.48 -20.87 10.54
N LYS A 443 -2.59 -20.19 10.90
CA LYS A 443 -3.25 -19.16 10.09
C LYS A 443 -2.67 -17.75 10.26
N ASP A 444 -1.92 -17.49 11.33
CA ASP A 444 -1.22 -16.21 11.58
C ASP A 444 0.00 -16.05 10.68
N LEU A 445 0.63 -17.16 10.32
CA LEU A 445 1.80 -17.18 9.43
C LEU A 445 1.40 -17.67 8.04
N ILE A 446 2.05 -17.10 7.04
CA ILE A 446 1.96 -17.59 5.65
C ILE A 446 2.91 -18.77 5.52
N LYS A 447 2.45 -19.90 4.97
CA LYS A 447 3.34 -21.04 4.75
C LYS A 447 4.42 -20.66 3.72
N PRO A 448 5.71 -20.67 4.08
CA PRO A 448 6.77 -20.28 3.18
C PRO A 448 6.99 -21.34 2.11
N LYS A 449 7.58 -20.88 1.02
CA LYS A 449 8.10 -21.71 -0.07
C LYS A 449 9.56 -21.36 -0.29
N PRO A 450 10.42 -22.25 -0.81
CA PRO A 450 11.84 -21.94 -0.92
C PRO A 450 12.10 -20.70 -1.78
N GLY A 451 13.10 -19.89 -1.43
CA GLY A 451 13.48 -18.68 -2.17
C GLY A 451 13.94 -18.94 -3.62
N SER A 452 14.27 -20.19 -3.92
CA SER A 452 14.57 -20.69 -5.28
C SER A 452 13.33 -20.87 -6.16
N TYR A 453 12.13 -20.85 -5.58
CA TYR A 453 10.90 -21.07 -6.31
C TYR A 453 10.56 -19.88 -7.23
N ARG A 454 10.74 -20.11 -8.54
CA ARG A 454 10.74 -19.06 -9.58
C ARG A 454 9.38 -18.37 -9.83
N ASP A 455 8.26 -18.96 -9.44
CA ASP A 455 6.96 -18.47 -9.89
C ASP A 455 6.40 -17.30 -9.06
N TYR A 456 6.85 -17.01 -7.84
CA TYR A 456 6.18 -15.99 -7.00
C TYR A 456 6.24 -14.56 -7.56
N LEU A 457 7.28 -14.25 -8.34
CA LEU A 457 7.71 -12.86 -8.53
C LEU A 457 7.53 -12.35 -9.97
N TYR A 458 7.46 -13.26 -10.96
CA TYR A 458 7.46 -12.88 -12.37
C TYR A 458 6.08 -12.57 -12.97
N THR A 459 4.99 -12.64 -12.20
CA THR A 459 3.65 -12.44 -12.76
C THR A 459 3.17 -11.00 -12.65
N LYS A 460 3.69 -10.11 -13.52
CA LYS A 460 3.09 -8.81 -13.87
C LYS A 460 2.41 -8.07 -12.70
N MET A 461 3.21 -7.59 -11.75
CA MET A 461 2.77 -6.62 -10.73
C MET A 461 2.11 -5.37 -11.37
N HIS A 462 2.42 -5.05 -12.63
CA HIS A 462 1.98 -3.79 -13.26
C HIS A 462 0.71 -3.85 -14.14
N ARG A 463 -0.03 -4.97 -14.21
CA ARG A 463 -1.20 -5.08 -15.13
C ARG A 463 -2.51 -5.48 -14.46
N LEU A 464 -2.94 -4.73 -13.44
CA LEU A 464 -4.37 -4.61 -13.14
C LEU A 464 -5.03 -3.44 -13.92
N HIS A 465 -4.23 -2.72 -14.72
CA HIS A 465 -4.57 -1.45 -15.38
C HIS A 465 -5.18 -1.54 -16.78
N THR A 466 -5.58 -2.72 -17.27
CA THR A 466 -6.05 -2.84 -18.67
C THR A 466 -7.43 -3.46 -18.78
N PHE A 467 -8.45 -2.60 -18.89
CA PHE A 467 -9.56 -2.84 -19.82
C PHE A 467 -9.07 -2.50 -21.23
N ASN A 468 -9.02 -3.51 -22.09
CA ASN A 468 -8.43 -3.44 -23.43
C ASN A 468 -9.29 -2.51 -24.34
N ARG A 469 -8.92 -1.23 -24.49
CA ARG A 469 -9.36 -0.40 -25.62
C ARG A 469 -8.36 -0.62 -26.77
N LYS A 470 -8.58 -1.68 -27.55
CA LYS A 470 -8.02 -1.79 -28.91
C LYS A 470 -9.15 -1.82 -29.92
N SER A 471 -9.47 -0.65 -30.45
CA SER A 471 -10.05 -0.48 -31.77
C SER A 471 -9.34 0.71 -32.42
N SER A 472 -8.12 0.47 -32.92
CA SER A 472 -7.52 1.39 -33.88
C SER A 472 -8.42 1.40 -35.11
N HIS A 473 -8.94 2.57 -35.48
CA HIS A 473 -9.52 2.77 -36.80
C HIS A 473 -8.47 2.42 -37.85
N ARG A 474 -8.69 1.31 -38.54
CA ARG A 474 -8.03 0.98 -39.79
C ARG A 474 -8.76 1.80 -40.85
N VAL A 475 -8.26 3.00 -41.15
CA VAL A 475 -8.60 3.67 -42.40
C VAL A 475 -8.03 2.77 -43.50
N THR A 476 -8.94 2.12 -44.21
CA THR A 476 -8.60 1.32 -45.39
C THR A 476 -8.39 2.29 -46.53
N SER A 477 -7.15 2.39 -47.02
CA SER A 477 -6.88 2.95 -48.33
C SER A 477 -7.38 1.95 -49.37
N SER A 478 -8.46 2.29 -50.05
CA SER A 478 -8.85 1.63 -51.29
C SER A 478 -8.39 2.49 -52.46
N ARG A 479 -7.74 1.82 -53.41
CA ARG A 479 -7.19 2.37 -54.64
C ARG A 479 -8.29 2.94 -55.54
N SER A 480 -7.88 3.96 -56.29
CA SER A 480 -8.62 4.66 -57.36
C SER A 480 -9.15 3.75 -58.47
N PRO A 481 -10.06 4.27 -59.29
CA PRO A 481 -9.77 4.31 -60.72
C PRO A 481 -9.96 5.69 -61.37
N ASN A 482 -9.20 5.87 -62.45
CA ASN A 482 -9.12 6.99 -63.39
C ASN A 482 -10.45 7.49 -63.97
N GLN A 483 -10.48 8.80 -64.27
CA GLN A 483 -11.03 9.53 -65.44
C GLN A 483 -10.79 11.03 -65.12
N GLY A 484 -10.32 11.98 -65.93
CA GLY A 484 -10.08 12.15 -67.37
C GLY A 484 -10.50 13.60 -67.74
N GLY A 485 -9.64 14.40 -68.39
CA GLY A 485 -9.92 15.70 -69.07
C GLY A 485 -9.66 16.98 -68.25
N GLU A 486 -8.63 17.79 -68.55
CA GLU A 486 -8.60 19.00 -69.44
C GLU A 486 -9.21 20.27 -68.79
N ALA A 487 -8.67 21.51 -68.85
CA ALA A 487 -7.52 22.14 -69.51
C ALA A 487 -7.26 23.56 -68.92
N THR A 488 -6.06 24.13 -69.19
CA THR A 488 -5.67 25.59 -69.34
C THR A 488 -5.77 26.55 -68.12
N THR A 489 -4.86 27.50 -67.81
CA THR A 489 -3.87 28.30 -68.58
C THR A 489 -2.84 29.03 -67.64
N THR A 490 -1.62 29.23 -68.18
CA THR A 490 -0.54 30.27 -68.02
C THR A 490 -0.74 31.49 -67.08
N GLU A 491 0.26 32.04 -66.36
CA GLU A 491 1.48 32.79 -66.78
C GLU A 491 2.50 32.91 -65.59
N GLN A 492 3.80 32.63 -65.78
CA GLN A 492 4.96 33.53 -66.01
C GLN A 492 5.38 34.53 -64.91
N GLY A 493 6.67 34.50 -64.51
CA GLY A 493 7.36 35.57 -63.78
C GLY A 493 8.59 35.09 -63.00
N GLY A 494 9.80 35.30 -63.55
CA GLY A 494 11.09 34.78 -63.06
C GLY A 494 11.79 35.60 -61.97
N PRO A 495 13.11 35.38 -61.72
CA PRO A 495 13.69 35.32 -60.37
C PRO A 495 14.65 36.48 -60.04
N VAL A 496 15.30 36.45 -58.87
CA VAL A 496 16.79 36.58 -58.67
C VAL A 496 17.20 37.12 -57.27
N GLN A 497 18.21 36.44 -56.69
CA GLN A 497 19.27 36.84 -55.73
C GLN A 497 19.06 36.99 -54.21
N SER A 498 19.72 36.06 -53.50
CA SER A 498 20.46 36.16 -52.22
C SER A 498 21.69 37.12 -52.34
N PRO A 499 22.33 37.66 -51.27
CA PRO A 499 23.00 36.83 -50.25
C PRO A 499 23.16 37.38 -48.80
N SER A 500 23.55 36.44 -47.94
CA SER A 500 24.29 36.48 -46.66
C SER A 500 24.77 37.81 -46.05
N THR A 501 24.64 37.93 -44.71
CA THR A 501 25.77 38.16 -43.76
C THR A 501 25.33 38.03 -42.28
N THR A 502 26.09 37.26 -41.51
CA THR A 502 26.28 37.30 -40.03
C THR A 502 27.67 37.91 -39.75
N PRO A 503 28.17 38.06 -38.51
CA PRO A 503 27.61 38.51 -37.21
C PRO A 503 28.55 39.53 -36.48
N GLN A 504 28.15 40.16 -35.35
CA GLN A 504 28.99 40.69 -34.22
C GLN A 504 28.03 40.96 -33.02
N VAL A 505 28.18 40.51 -31.74
CA VAL A 505 29.18 40.77 -30.66
C VAL A 505 29.42 42.28 -30.50
N GLU A 506 29.06 42.99 -29.42
CA GLU A 506 29.49 42.89 -28.02
C GLU A 506 28.70 43.96 -27.20
N GLU A 507 28.17 43.62 -26.02
CA GLU A 507 28.32 44.32 -24.72
C GLU A 507 27.60 43.55 -23.60
#